data_AF-A0A1Z4IGE8-F1
#
_entry.id   AF-A0A1Z4IGE8-F1
#
_cell.length_a   1.000
_cell.length_b   1.000
_cell.length_c   1.000
_cell.angle_alpha   90.00
_cell.angle_beta   90.00
_cell.angle_gamma   90.00
#
_symmetry.space_group_name_H-M   'P 1'
#
loop_
_entity.id
_entity.type
_entity.pdbx_description
1 polymer ?
#
loop_
_entity_poly.entity_id
_entity_poly.type
_entity_poly.pdbx_seq_one_letter_code
_entity_poly.pdbx_strand_id
1 'polypeptide(L)'
;MSDTSKRGFASMDEDKQREIASKGGQAAHAKGTAHEFTSEEAREAGRKGGETVSQDREHMAEIGREGGKNSHGGGRKKQDNEDTTEIENSGEEHTQGGTREQHSQAGKQSHKNTSKKK
;
A
#
# COMPACT_ATOMS: atom_id res chain seq x y z
N MET A 1 -28.27 -19.25 39.48
CA MET A 1 -27.05 -18.81 38.78
C MET A 1 -27.33 -18.98 37.31
N SER A 2 -27.40 -17.91 36.52
CA SER A 2 -27.76 -18.00 35.10
C SER A 2 -26.58 -18.57 34.31
N ASP A 3 -26.74 -19.79 33.79
CA ASP A 3 -25.87 -20.36 32.76
C ASP A 3 -25.83 -19.40 31.56
N THR A 4 -24.75 -18.64 31.43
CA THR A 4 -24.35 -18.02 30.17
C THR A 4 -23.93 -19.15 29.22
N SER A 5 -24.93 -19.86 28.70
CA SER A 5 -24.74 -20.82 27.61
C SER A 5 -23.93 -20.15 26.50
N LYS A 6 -22.99 -20.91 25.91
CA LYS A 6 -22.19 -20.57 24.71
C LYS A 6 -23.08 -20.29 23.49
N ARG A 7 -23.92 -19.26 23.58
CA ARG A 7 -24.91 -18.84 22.59
C ARG A 7 -24.64 -17.39 22.27
N GLY A 8 -24.55 -17.10 20.97
CA GLY A 8 -24.32 -15.76 20.46
C GLY A 8 -23.16 -15.71 19.47
N PHE A 9 -23.11 -14.61 18.73
CA PHE A 9 -22.14 -14.39 17.67
C PHE A 9 -20.68 -14.50 18.17
N ALA A 10 -20.39 -13.91 19.33
CA ALA A 10 -19.07 -13.92 19.94
C ALA A 10 -18.62 -15.30 20.47
N SER A 11 -19.55 -16.25 20.64
CA SER A 11 -19.24 -17.61 21.09
C SER A 11 -19.07 -18.63 19.96
N MET A 12 -19.21 -18.21 18.70
CA MET A 12 -18.96 -19.04 17.52
C MET A 12 -17.45 -19.09 17.17
N ASP A 13 -17.05 -20.06 16.33
CA ASP A 13 -15.71 -20.11 15.77
C ASP A 13 -15.39 -18.86 14.93
N GLU A 14 -14.13 -18.40 14.97
CA GLU A 14 -13.69 -17.16 14.32
C GLU A 14 -13.93 -17.16 12.81
N ASP A 15 -13.67 -18.28 12.14
CA ASP A 15 -13.90 -18.42 10.70
C ASP A 15 -15.38 -18.22 10.36
N LYS A 16 -16.26 -18.77 11.19
CA LYS A 16 -17.71 -18.64 11.03
C LYS A 16 -18.18 -17.22 11.31
N GLN A 17 -17.61 -16.55 12.32
CA GLN A 17 -17.89 -15.14 12.58
C GLN A 17 -17.48 -14.27 11.39
N ARG A 18 -16.28 -14.49 10.84
CA ARG A 18 -15.77 -13.76 9.67
C ARG A 18 -16.65 -13.97 8.45
N GLU A 19 -17.07 -15.20 8.19
CA GLU A 19 -17.95 -15.53 7.08
C GLU A 19 -19.30 -14.81 7.22
N ILE A 20 -19.91 -14.84 8.40
CA ILE A 20 -21.20 -14.17 8.63
C ILE A 20 -21.05 -12.64 8.54
N ALA A 21 -19.99 -12.07 9.11
CA ALA A 21 -19.70 -10.64 9.02
C ALA A 21 -19.51 -10.20 7.55
N SER A 22 -18.75 -11.00 6.78
CA SER A 22 -18.53 -10.76 5.35
C SER A 22 -19.85 -10.79 4.55
N LYS A 23 -20.67 -11.83 4.76
CA LYS A 23 -22.00 -11.95 4.12
C LYS A 23 -22.93 -10.81 4.54
N GLY A 24 -22.88 -10.38 5.80
CA GLY A 24 -23.67 -9.25 6.31
C GLY A 24 -23.31 -7.94 5.61
N GLY A 25 -22.01 -7.65 5.46
CA GLY A 25 -21.53 -6.47 4.74
C GLY A 25 -21.93 -6.49 3.26
N GLN A 26 -21.73 -7.62 2.57
CA GLN A 26 -22.16 -7.78 1.18
C GLN A 26 -23.67 -7.59 1.01
N ALA A 27 -24.47 -8.17 1.90
CA ALA A 27 -25.92 -8.03 1.87
C ALA A 27 -26.36 -6.58 2.13
N ALA A 28 -25.69 -5.86 3.04
CA ALA A 28 -26.00 -4.46 3.33
C ALA A 28 -25.73 -3.53 2.14
N HIS A 29 -24.63 -3.78 1.40
CA HIS A 29 -24.35 -3.09 0.13
C HIS A 29 -25.37 -3.48 -0.95
N ALA A 30 -25.63 -4.77 -1.15
CA ALA A 30 -26.60 -5.23 -2.14
C ALA A 30 -28.04 -4.71 -1.91
N LYS A 31 -28.41 -4.47 -0.64
CA LYS A 31 -29.71 -3.90 -0.24
C LYS A 31 -29.74 -2.37 -0.25
N GLY A 32 -28.63 -1.69 -0.51
CA GLY A 32 -28.54 -0.23 -0.46
C GLY A 32 -28.72 0.37 0.93
N THR A 33 -28.60 -0.44 1.99
CA THR A 33 -28.67 0.04 3.38
C THR A 33 -27.32 0.58 3.88
N ALA A 34 -26.23 0.17 3.22
CA ALA A 34 -24.89 0.69 3.49
C ALA A 34 -24.65 1.98 2.70
N HIS A 35 -23.77 2.85 3.23
CA HIS A 35 -23.27 4.00 2.49
C HIS A 35 -22.49 3.53 1.27
N GLU A 36 -22.88 4.01 0.09
CA GLU A 36 -22.13 3.79 -1.14
C GLU A 36 -21.16 4.95 -1.34
N PHE A 37 -19.87 4.65 -1.22
CA PHE A 37 -18.85 5.64 -1.53
C PHE A 37 -18.81 5.85 -3.04
N THR A 38 -19.00 7.09 -3.46
CA THR A 38 -18.68 7.47 -4.83
C THR A 38 -17.16 7.39 -5.05
N SER A 39 -16.72 7.19 -6.28
CA SER A 39 -15.28 7.18 -6.62
C SER A 39 -14.57 8.47 -6.19
N GLU A 40 -15.27 9.61 -6.22
CA GLU A 40 -14.74 10.89 -5.76
C GLU A 40 -14.57 10.92 -4.24
N GLU A 41 -15.57 10.45 -3.50
CA GLU A 41 -15.56 10.41 -2.04
C GLU A 41 -14.50 9.44 -1.51
N ALA A 42 -14.37 8.25 -2.13
CA ALA A 42 -13.30 7.30 -1.81
C ALA A 42 -11.91 7.92 -2.06
N ARG A 43 -11.76 8.70 -3.14
CA ARG A 43 -10.51 9.40 -3.45
C ARG A 43 -10.21 10.51 -2.45
N GLU A 44 -11.22 11.27 -2.03
CA GLU A 44 -11.07 12.31 -1.02
C GLU A 44 -10.71 11.74 0.36
N ALA A 45 -11.39 10.66 0.77
CA ALA A 45 -11.08 9.94 2.00
C ALA A 45 -9.63 9.40 1.96
N GLY A 46 -9.23 8.79 0.85
CA GLY A 46 -7.87 8.31 0.63
C GLY A 46 -6.84 9.45 0.68
N ARG A 47 -7.14 10.60 0.05
CA ARG A 47 -6.29 11.80 0.11
C ARG A 47 -6.12 12.29 1.54
N LYS A 48 -7.21 12.44 2.29
CA LYS A 48 -7.20 12.91 3.68
C LYS A 48 -6.45 11.96 4.61
N GLY A 49 -6.65 10.66 4.44
CA GLY A 49 -5.90 9.63 5.15
C GLY A 49 -4.41 9.71 4.84
N GLY A 50 -4.04 9.80 3.57
CA GLY A 50 -2.66 9.94 3.12
C GLY A 50 -2.00 11.23 3.62
N GLU A 51 -2.70 12.35 3.61
CA GLU A 51 -2.21 13.63 4.16
C GLU A 51 -1.92 13.52 5.66
N THR A 52 -2.80 12.88 6.42
CA THR A 52 -2.61 12.65 7.86
C THR A 52 -1.39 11.76 8.13
N VAL A 53 -1.27 10.67 7.38
CA VAL A 53 -0.21 9.67 7.56
C VAL A 53 1.15 10.17 7.06
N SER A 54 1.17 11.04 6.05
CA SER A 54 2.41 11.56 5.44
C SER A 54 3.11 12.70 6.19
N GLN A 55 2.59 13.11 7.35
CA GLN A 55 3.20 14.16 8.17
C GLN A 55 4.61 13.77 8.64
N ASP A 56 4.82 12.50 9.00
CA ASP A 56 6.13 11.96 9.34
C ASP A 56 6.78 11.30 8.12
N ARG A 57 7.52 12.11 7.37
CA ARG A 57 8.19 11.65 6.15
C ARG A 57 9.32 10.66 6.44
N GLU A 58 10.02 10.79 7.56
CA GLU A 58 11.15 9.92 7.91
C GLU A 58 10.64 8.52 8.26
N HIS A 59 9.62 8.45 9.11
CA HIS A 59 8.94 7.20 9.45
C HIS A 59 8.33 6.52 8.21
N MET A 60 7.68 7.28 7.32
CA MET A 60 7.12 6.72 6.08
C MET A 60 8.20 6.20 5.13
N ALA A 61 9.36 6.85 5.08
CA ALA A 61 10.49 6.37 4.29
C ALA A 61 11.07 5.07 4.87
N GLU A 62 11.11 4.93 6.19
CA GLU A 62 11.54 3.70 6.87
C GLU A 62 10.57 2.54 6.61
N ILE A 63 9.26 2.75 6.78
CA ILE A 63 8.23 1.76 6.44
C ILE A 63 8.33 1.34 4.97
N GLY A 64 8.49 2.31 4.06
CA GLY A 64 8.63 2.04 2.64
C GLY A 64 9.89 1.22 2.32
N ARG A 65 11.01 1.50 3.00
CA ARG A 65 12.25 0.75 2.87
C ARG A 65 12.10 -0.68 3.40
N GLU A 66 11.46 -0.87 4.55
CA GLU A 66 11.19 -2.18 5.13
C GLU A 66 10.25 -3.01 4.24
N GLY A 67 9.16 -2.41 3.75
CA GLY A 67 8.26 -3.05 2.79
C GLY A 67 8.95 -3.42 1.46
N GLY A 68 9.87 -2.58 0.99
CA GLY A 68 10.72 -2.87 -0.17
C GLY A 68 11.66 -4.05 0.06
N LYS A 69 12.29 -4.12 1.23
CA LYS A 69 13.15 -5.25 1.63
C LYS A 69 12.36 -6.56 1.76
N ASN A 70 11.11 -6.51 2.23
CA ASN A 70 10.29 -7.71 2.39
C ASN A 70 9.58 -8.14 1.09
N SER A 71 9.52 -7.27 0.08
CA SER A 71 8.96 -7.57 -1.24
C SER A 71 10.03 -8.09 -2.21
N HIS A 72 10.63 -9.24 -1.91
CA HIS A 72 11.53 -9.98 -2.82
C HIS A 72 10.78 -10.64 -3.99
N GLY A 73 9.99 -9.89 -4.77
CA GLY A 73 9.12 -10.51 -5.78
C GLY A 73 8.57 -9.55 -6.82
N GLY A 74 9.43 -9.01 -7.68
CA GLY A 74 9.00 -8.18 -8.81
C GLY A 74 10.12 -7.92 -9.79
N GLY A 75 10.51 -8.95 -10.54
CA GLY A 75 11.71 -9.01 -11.39
C GLY A 75 11.98 -7.76 -12.23
N ARG A 76 13.18 -7.19 -12.05
CA ARG A 76 13.88 -6.48 -13.11
C ARG A 76 15.07 -7.34 -13.49
N LYS A 77 14.90 -8.06 -14.60
CA LYS A 77 16.01 -8.69 -15.33
C LYS A 77 16.97 -7.55 -15.66
N LYS A 78 18.11 -7.54 -14.98
CA LYS A 78 19.22 -6.61 -15.19
C LYS A 78 19.67 -6.81 -16.64
N GLN A 79 19.33 -5.87 -17.53
CA GLN A 79 20.10 -5.69 -18.75
C GLN A 79 21.25 -4.79 -18.34
N ASP A 80 22.35 -5.44 -17.99
CA ASP A 80 23.64 -4.79 -17.80
C ASP A 80 24.05 -4.19 -19.16
N ASN A 81 23.93 -2.87 -19.30
CA ASN A 81 24.73 -2.12 -20.26
C ASN A 81 25.92 -1.59 -19.47
N GLU A 82 27.09 -2.12 -19.82
CA GLU A 82 28.39 -1.71 -19.34
C GLU A 82 28.63 -0.25 -19.74
N ASP A 83 28.70 0.65 -18.75
CA ASP A 83 29.44 1.90 -18.89
C ASP A 83 30.30 2.06 -17.65
N THR A 84 31.57 1.71 -17.82
CA THR A 84 32.62 1.75 -16.81
C THR A 84 32.96 3.20 -16.49
N THR A 85 32.56 3.68 -15.32
CA THR A 85 33.18 4.85 -14.70
C THR A 85 33.83 4.40 -13.39
N GLU A 86 35.16 4.34 -13.43
CA GLU A 86 36.03 4.06 -12.30
C GLU A 86 35.88 5.18 -11.26
N ILE A 87 35.32 4.85 -10.09
CA ILE A 87 35.49 5.64 -8.87
C ILE A 87 35.84 4.67 -7.75
N GLU A 88 37.10 4.72 -7.32
CA GLU A 88 37.64 3.92 -6.23
C GLU A 88 37.20 4.46 -4.86
N ASN A 89 36.75 3.52 -4.03
CA ASN A 89 36.91 3.45 -2.57
C ASN A 89 36.07 4.39 -1.68
N SER A 90 34.96 3.87 -1.13
CA SER A 90 34.89 3.53 0.30
C SER A 90 33.55 2.85 0.60
N GLY A 91 33.58 1.89 1.52
CA GLY A 91 32.51 0.92 1.75
C GLY A 91 31.15 1.55 2.06
N GLU A 92 30.20 1.37 1.16
CA GLU A 92 28.79 1.64 1.43
C GLU A 92 27.98 0.42 1.01
N GLU A 93 27.25 -0.12 1.99
CA GLU A 93 26.27 -1.20 1.81
C GLU A 93 25.44 -0.91 0.56
N HIS A 94 25.35 -1.91 -0.33
CA HIS A 94 24.58 -1.83 -1.55
C HIS A 94 23.08 -1.78 -1.21
N THR A 95 22.56 -0.62 -0.79
CA THR A 95 21.13 -0.44 -0.58
C THR A 95 20.48 -0.35 -1.95
N GLN A 96 19.75 -1.40 -2.31
CA GLN A 96 19.02 -1.62 -3.55
C GLN A 96 17.87 -0.60 -3.74
N GLY A 97 18.22 0.67 -3.89
CA GLY A 97 17.32 1.79 -4.11
C GLY A 97 18.15 3.04 -4.44
N GLY A 98 17.92 3.63 -5.62
CA GLY A 98 18.66 4.80 -6.08
C GLY A 98 18.59 6.00 -5.12
N THR A 99 19.44 7.00 -5.33
CA THR A 99 19.53 8.16 -4.44
C THR A 99 18.21 8.95 -4.39
N ARG A 100 17.98 9.70 -3.30
CA ARG A 100 16.81 10.58 -3.10
C ARG A 100 16.55 11.50 -4.30
N GLU A 101 17.62 11.93 -4.96
CA GLU A 101 17.59 12.76 -6.17
C GLU A 101 17.06 11.99 -7.38
N GLN A 102 17.49 10.75 -7.57
CA GLN A 102 17.00 9.87 -8.64
C GLN A 102 15.50 9.57 -8.47
N HIS A 103 15.04 9.30 -7.24
CA HIS A 103 13.61 9.12 -6.95
C HIS A 103 12.79 10.38 -7.24
N SER A 104 13.31 11.56 -6.86
CA SER A 104 12.65 12.84 -7.13
C SER A 104 12.56 13.14 -8.63
N GLN A 105 13.58 12.78 -9.41
CA GLN A 105 13.57 12.90 -10.87
C GLN A 105 12.56 11.93 -11.50
N ALA A 106 12.49 10.68 -11.03
CA ALA A 106 11.52 9.70 -11.51
C ALA A 106 10.07 10.14 -11.26
N GLY A 107 9.77 10.67 -10.06
CA GLY A 107 8.45 11.23 -9.74
C GLY A 107 8.05 12.39 -10.66
N LYS A 108 9.01 13.25 -11.05
CA LYS A 108 8.78 14.37 -11.97
C LYS A 108 8.47 13.93 -13.41
N GLN A 109 8.86 12.73 -13.84
CA GLN A 109 8.60 12.25 -15.20
C GLN A 109 7.23 11.58 -15.36
N SER A 110 6.64 11.04 -14.29
CA SER A 110 5.35 10.34 -14.33
C SER A 110 4.16 11.20 -14.75
N HIS A 111 4.24 12.53 -14.64
CA HIS A 111 3.16 13.45 -15.02
C HIS A 111 3.21 13.92 -16.47
N LYS A 112 4.17 13.45 -17.29
CA LYS A 112 4.38 13.97 -18.65
C LYS A 112 3.77 13.13 -19.78
N ASN A 113 3.14 11.99 -19.48
CA ASN A 113 2.58 11.09 -20.50
C ASN A 113 1.06 11.19 -20.71
N THR A 114 0.40 12.27 -20.30
CA THR A 114 -1.04 12.46 -20.53
C THR A 114 -1.41 13.31 -21.75
N SER A 115 -0.45 13.77 -22.56
CA SER A 115 -0.70 14.73 -23.66
C SER A 115 -0.46 14.23 -25.09
N LYS A 116 -0.29 12.93 -25.34
CA LYS A 116 -0.25 12.37 -26.71
C LYS A 116 -1.05 11.08 -26.86
N LYS A 117 -2.38 11.22 -26.93
CA LYS A 117 -3.24 10.34 -27.72
C LYS A 117 -4.28 11.22 -28.40
N LYS A 118 -3.99 11.60 -29.63
CA LYS A 118 -4.94 12.15 -30.59
C LYS A 118 -4.87 11.25 -31.81
#